data_AF-A0A3E4MRE4-F1
#
_entry.id   AF-A0A3E4MRE4-F1
#
_cell.length_a   1.000
_cell.length_b   1.000
_cell.length_c   1.000
_cell.angle_alpha   90.00
_cell.angle_beta   90.00
_cell.angle_gamma   90.00
#
_symmetry.space_group_name_H-M   'P 1'
#
loop_
_entity.id
_entity.type
_entity.pdbx_description
1 polymer ?
#
loop_
_entity_poly.entity_id
_entity_poly.type
_entity_poly.pdbx_seq_one_letter_code
_entity_poly.pdbx_strand_id
1 'polypeptide(L)'
;MGTIVVNDTNIFIDLISVDLLDEFFSLPIDIHTTDFVVHELTEPLQQKKVESYIRQNKLTVKLHSAIEVIEIAEFQTTCENNVSITDCSVWLYAKKNNYTLLTGDGKLRKSASKSGVEVCGILKIFDMLVEDYQIIPKQNGADMLEKLFKINNRLPSREIENRLNKWRK
;
A
#
# COMPACT_ATOMS: atom_id res chain seq x y z
N MET A 1 -8.69 -11.14 4.82
CA MET A 1 -7.30 -10.65 4.68
C MET A 1 -6.81 -10.32 6.08
N GLY A 2 -5.58 -10.68 6.43
CA GLY A 2 -5.01 -10.38 7.75
C GLY A 2 -4.35 -9.00 7.74
N THR A 3 -3.05 -8.95 7.97
CA THR A 3 -2.25 -7.73 7.93
C THR A 3 -1.78 -7.37 6.52
N ILE A 4 -1.84 -6.09 6.17
CA ILE A 4 -1.21 -5.53 4.96
C ILE A 4 0.02 -4.70 5.35
N VAL A 5 1.13 -4.92 4.66
CA VAL A 5 2.32 -4.05 4.73
C VAL A 5 2.33 -3.12 3.53
N VAL A 6 2.21 -1.83 3.77
CA VAL A 6 2.26 -0.78 2.74
C VAL A 6 3.71 -0.47 2.41
N ASN A 7 4.10 -0.76 1.16
CA ASN A 7 5.42 -0.44 0.63
C ASN A 7 5.55 1.03 0.26
N ASP A 8 4.65 1.48 -0.59
CA ASP A 8 4.96 2.59 -1.46
C ASP A 8 4.35 3.87 -0.89
N THR A 9 5.19 4.87 -0.63
CA THR A 9 4.75 6.24 -0.31
C THR A 9 3.74 6.73 -1.34
N ASN A 10 3.86 6.33 -2.61
CA ASN A 10 2.88 6.68 -3.64
C ASN A 10 1.47 6.14 -3.35
N ILE A 11 1.32 5.02 -2.63
CA ILE A 11 -0.01 4.54 -2.22
C ILE A 11 -0.61 5.50 -1.20
N PHE A 12 0.15 5.97 -0.21
CA PHE A 12 -0.33 6.99 0.72
C PHE A 12 -0.64 8.30 0.01
N ILE A 13 0.20 8.73 -0.94
CA ILE A 13 -0.04 9.93 -1.75
C ILE A 13 -1.32 9.77 -2.58
N ASP A 14 -1.50 8.63 -3.24
CA ASP A 14 -2.69 8.34 -4.03
C ASP A 14 -3.95 8.40 -3.16
N LEU A 15 -3.95 7.74 -1.99
CA LEU A 15 -5.06 7.78 -1.03
C LEU A 15 -5.33 9.19 -0.51
N ILE A 16 -4.30 9.98 -0.21
CA ILE A 16 -4.43 11.38 0.22
C ILE A 16 -5.01 12.24 -0.90
N SER A 17 -4.62 12.00 -2.16
CA SER A 17 -5.03 12.80 -3.31
C SER A 17 -6.53 12.69 -3.63
N VAL A 18 -7.16 11.59 -3.23
CA VAL A 18 -8.60 11.35 -3.39
C VAL A 18 -9.39 11.33 -2.08
N ASP A 19 -8.75 11.75 -0.99
CA ASP A 19 -9.35 11.84 0.35
C ASP A 19 -9.95 10.50 0.83
N LEU A 20 -9.19 9.42 0.64
CA LEU A 20 -9.59 8.03 0.98
C LEU A 20 -8.84 7.47 2.18
N LEU A 21 -7.99 8.29 2.81
CA LEU A 21 -7.06 7.82 3.84
C LEU A 21 -7.80 7.40 5.11
N ASP A 22 -8.86 8.13 5.50
CA ASP A 22 -9.68 7.80 6.67
C ASP A 22 -10.43 6.48 6.49
N GLU A 23 -11.02 6.27 5.32
CA GLU A 23 -11.73 5.05 4.97
C GLU A 23 -10.77 3.87 4.89
N PHE A 24 -9.59 4.05 4.30
CA PHE A 24 -8.55 3.03 4.28
C PHE A 24 -8.20 2.55 5.69
N PHE A 25 -7.97 3.49 6.63
CA PHE A 25 -7.69 3.15 8.03
C PHE A 25 -8.93 2.75 8.85
N SER A 26 -10.12 2.71 8.25
CA SER A 26 -11.34 2.15 8.85
C SER A 26 -11.59 0.69 8.44
N LEU A 27 -10.81 0.16 7.49
CA LEU A 27 -10.88 -1.25 7.12
C LEU A 27 -10.59 -2.12 8.36
N PRO A 28 -11.32 -3.23 8.55
CA PRO A 28 -11.11 -4.14 9.68
C PRO A 28 -9.94 -5.09 9.39
N ILE A 29 -8.76 -4.52 9.12
CA ILE A 29 -7.48 -5.19 8.90
C ILE A 29 -6.36 -4.42 9.58
N ASP A 30 -5.26 -5.10 9.88
CA ASP A 30 -4.08 -4.41 10.41
C ASP A 30 -3.28 -3.79 9.25
N ILE A 31 -2.98 -2.50 9.38
CA ILE A 31 -2.20 -1.76 8.37
C ILE A 31 -0.84 -1.45 8.96
N HIS A 32 0.19 -1.96 8.30
CA HIS A 32 1.57 -1.87 8.72
C HIS A 32 2.40 -1.16 7.66
N THR A 33 3.52 -0.58 8.06
CA THR A 33 4.58 -0.11 7.17
C THR A 33 5.93 -0.19 7.91
N THR A 34 7.02 0.26 7.29
CA THR A 34 8.34 0.29 7.92
C THR A 34 8.80 1.72 8.15
N ASP A 35 9.71 1.89 9.09
CA ASP A 35 10.41 3.15 9.30
C ASP A 35 11.02 3.70 8.01
N PHE A 36 11.65 2.88 7.16
CA PHE A 36 12.19 3.30 5.87
C PHE A 36 11.17 4.05 5.00
N VAL A 37 9.95 3.51 4.87
CA VAL A 37 8.87 4.14 4.08
C VAL A 37 8.44 5.47 4.71
N VAL A 38 8.31 5.50 6.04
CA VAL A 38 7.91 6.73 6.75
C VAL A 38 8.96 7.83 6.58
N HIS A 39 10.25 7.49 6.57
CA HIS A 39 11.33 8.46 6.36
C HIS A 39 11.44 8.96 4.91
N GLU A 40 10.90 8.22 3.93
CA GLU A 40 10.85 8.68 2.53
C GLU A 40 9.76 9.71 2.25
N LEU A 41 8.74 9.82 3.11
CA LEU A 41 7.76 10.90 3.02
C LEU A 41 8.49 12.23 3.26
N THR A 42 8.68 13.05 2.23
CA THR A 42 9.38 14.35 2.35
C THR A 42 8.43 15.53 2.52
N GLU A 43 7.17 15.38 2.11
CA GLU A 43 6.17 16.45 2.14
C GLU A 43 5.57 16.60 3.56
N PRO A 44 5.74 17.76 4.23
CA PRO A 44 5.35 17.92 5.64
C PRO A 44 3.86 17.67 5.93
N LEU A 45 2.98 18.01 4.98
CA LEU A 45 1.54 17.76 5.12
C LEU A 45 1.20 16.27 5.07
N GLN A 46 1.89 15.50 4.23
CA GLN A 46 1.70 14.06 4.11
C GLN A 46 2.24 13.35 5.35
N GLN A 47 3.45 13.72 5.80
CA GLN A 47 4.03 13.24 7.06
C GLN A 47 3.06 13.46 8.23
N LYS A 48 2.55 14.68 8.39
CA LYS A 48 1.63 15.00 9.49
C LYS A 48 0.34 14.17 9.45
N LYS A 49 -0.20 13.91 8.25
CA LYS A 49 -1.36 13.01 8.08
C LYS A 49 -1.02 11.60 8.53
N VAL A 50 0.05 11.00 8.00
CA VAL A 50 0.48 9.64 8.33
C VAL A 50 0.79 9.49 9.83
N GLU A 51 1.53 10.44 10.41
CA GLU A 51 1.81 10.46 11.86
C GLU A 51 0.56 10.44 12.72
N SER A 52 -0.53 11.10 12.27
CA SER A 52 -1.77 11.11 13.03
C SER A 52 -2.38 9.71 13.17
N TYR A 53 -2.25 8.85 12.17
CA TYR A 53 -2.73 7.46 12.22
C TYR A 53 -1.79 6.57 13.03
N ILE A 54 -0.49 6.86 13.04
CA ILE A 54 0.46 6.21 13.95
C ILE A 54 0.05 6.48 15.41
N ARG A 55 -0.20 7.76 15.75
CA ARG A 55 -0.63 8.15 17.12
C ARG A 55 -1.98 7.57 17.52
N GLN A 56 -2.85 7.29 16.56
CA GLN A 56 -4.15 6.63 16.77
C GLN A 56 -4.05 5.10 16.83
N ASN A 57 -2.85 4.51 16.71
CA ASN A 57 -2.62 3.06 16.59
C ASN A 57 -3.37 2.43 15.40
N LYS A 58 -3.62 3.19 14.34
CA LYS A 58 -4.22 2.71 13.08
C LYS A 58 -3.17 2.32 12.04
N LEU A 59 -1.94 2.83 12.18
CA LEU A 59 -0.78 2.45 11.38
C LEU A 59 0.34 1.94 12.28
N THR A 60 0.69 0.67 12.14
CA THR A 60 1.85 0.09 12.83
C THR A 60 3.11 0.33 12.02
N VAL A 61 4.14 0.93 12.63
CA VAL A 61 5.44 1.13 11.98
C VAL A 61 6.44 0.13 12.56
N LYS A 62 6.94 -0.78 11.72
CA LYS A 62 8.05 -1.67 12.08
C LYS A 62 9.35 -0.87 12.06
N LEU A 63 9.93 -0.70 13.25
CA LEU A 63 11.27 -0.16 13.43
C LEU A 63 12.31 -1.26 13.19
N HIS A 64 13.39 -0.94 12.50
CA HIS A 64 14.49 -1.86 12.26
C HIS A 64 15.69 -1.54 13.15
N SER A 65 16.21 -2.57 13.81
CA SER A 65 17.50 -2.53 14.49
C SER A 65 18.65 -2.55 13.49
N ALA A 66 19.85 -2.15 13.91
CA ALA A 66 21.04 -2.17 13.04
C ALA A 66 21.32 -3.57 12.44
N ILE A 67 21.03 -4.64 13.19
CA ILE A 67 21.18 -6.03 12.72
C ILE A 67 20.17 -6.33 11.61
N GLU A 68 18.91 -5.93 11.79
CA GLU A 68 17.88 -6.12 10.76
C GLU A 68 18.16 -5.28 9.51
N VAL A 69 18.79 -4.10 9.64
CA VAL A 69 19.23 -3.30 8.49
C VAL A 69 20.31 -4.01 7.68
N ILE A 70 21.27 -4.67 8.34
CA ILE A 70 22.27 -5.51 7.65
C ILE A 70 21.58 -6.64 6.91
N GLU A 71 20.62 -7.32 7.52
CA GLU A 71 19.86 -8.39 6.88
C GLU A 71 19.07 -7.88 5.65
N ILE A 72 18.48 -6.69 5.72
CA ILE A 72 17.81 -6.06 4.58
C ILE A 72 18.81 -5.82 3.44
N ALA A 73 20.00 -5.30 3.75
CA ALA A 73 21.04 -5.06 2.76
C ALA A 73 21.55 -6.36 2.14
N GLU A 74 21.76 -7.42 2.93
CA GLU A 74 22.13 -8.74 2.43
C GLU A 74 21.04 -9.29 1.50
N PHE A 75 19.78 -9.20 1.90
CA PHE A 75 18.66 -9.63 1.05
C PHE A 75 18.58 -8.85 -0.26
N GLN A 76 18.86 -7.54 -0.24
CA GLN A 76 18.90 -6.71 -1.45
C GLN A 76 19.91 -7.27 -2.47
N THR A 77 21.07 -7.76 -2.04
CA THR A 77 22.06 -8.35 -2.95
C THR A 77 21.59 -9.66 -3.61
N THR A 78 20.64 -10.35 -3.01
CA THR A 78 20.04 -11.57 -3.58
C THR A 78 18.92 -11.29 -4.59
N CYS A 79 18.45 -10.05 -4.67
CA CYS A 79 17.35 -9.67 -5.55
C CYS A 79 17.86 -9.42 -6.98
N GLU A 80 17.24 -10.09 -7.96
CA GLU A 80 17.61 -9.95 -9.39
C GLU A 80 17.31 -8.56 -9.99
N ASN A 81 16.42 -7.79 -9.35
CA ASN A 81 16.05 -6.45 -9.76
C ASN A 81 16.69 -5.45 -8.79
N ASN A 82 17.13 -4.29 -9.27
CA ASN A 82 17.62 -3.18 -8.43
C ASN A 82 16.49 -2.59 -7.55
N VAL A 83 15.92 -3.40 -6.66
CA VAL A 83 14.97 -2.98 -5.62
C VAL A 83 15.70 -2.14 -4.60
N SER A 84 15.04 -1.09 -4.12
CA SER A 84 15.60 -0.22 -3.10
C SER A 84 15.69 -0.94 -1.74
N ILE A 85 16.49 -0.39 -0.82
CA ILE A 85 16.50 -0.86 0.58
C ILE A 85 15.10 -0.76 1.19
N THR A 86 14.35 0.30 0.85
CA THR A 86 12.97 0.51 1.29
C THR A 86 12.06 -0.63 0.82
N ASP A 87 12.10 -0.96 -0.47
CA ASP A 87 11.33 -2.10 -1.03
C ASP A 87 11.70 -3.42 -0.36
N CYS A 88 13.00 -3.65 -0.14
CA CYS A 88 13.49 -4.84 0.56
C CYS A 88 13.02 -4.89 2.02
N SER A 89 12.95 -3.75 2.72
CA SER A 89 12.52 -3.68 4.12
C SER A 89 11.08 -4.19 4.29
N VAL A 90 10.15 -3.69 3.48
CA VAL A 90 8.75 -4.10 3.56
C VAL A 90 8.52 -5.50 3.01
N TRP A 91 9.28 -5.90 1.99
CA TRP A 91 9.15 -7.20 1.39
C TRP A 91 9.61 -8.28 2.37
N LEU A 92 10.79 -8.12 2.98
CA LEU A 92 11.24 -9.02 4.05
C LEU A 92 10.26 -9.04 5.21
N TYR A 93 9.75 -7.87 5.61
CA TYR A 93 8.81 -7.78 6.71
C TYR A 93 7.51 -8.54 6.40
N ALA A 94 6.94 -8.36 5.20
CA ALA A 94 5.77 -9.10 4.77
C ALA A 94 6.05 -10.62 4.68
N LYS A 95 7.20 -10.99 4.11
CA LYS A 95 7.60 -12.39 3.93
C LYS A 95 7.76 -13.13 5.26
N LYS A 96 8.46 -12.53 6.23
CA LYS A 96 8.73 -13.16 7.55
C LYS A 96 7.47 -13.40 8.36
N ASN A 97 6.46 -12.55 8.18
CA ASN A 97 5.23 -12.60 8.97
C ASN A 97 4.04 -13.16 8.19
N ASN A 98 4.24 -13.61 6.94
CA ASN A 98 3.19 -14.08 6.05
C ASN A 98 2.06 -13.04 5.87
N TYR A 99 2.44 -11.78 5.69
CA TYR A 99 1.53 -10.67 5.43
C TYR A 99 1.40 -10.39 3.94
N THR A 100 0.34 -9.65 3.57
CA THR A 100 0.12 -9.19 2.20
C THR A 100 0.92 -7.90 1.96
N LEU A 101 1.70 -7.84 0.88
CA LEU A 101 2.41 -6.64 0.46
C LEU A 101 1.51 -5.76 -0.41
N LEU A 102 1.32 -4.50 -0.04
CA LEU A 102 0.62 -3.50 -0.86
C LEU A 102 1.64 -2.62 -1.59
N THR A 103 1.69 -2.76 -2.91
CA THR A 103 2.61 -1.97 -3.76
C THR A 103 2.01 -1.62 -5.12
N GLY A 104 2.27 -0.39 -5.57
CA GLY A 104 2.00 0.03 -6.95
C GLY A 104 3.05 -0.49 -7.95
N ASP A 105 4.28 -0.75 -7.48
CA ASP A 105 5.40 -1.13 -8.34
C ASP A 105 5.23 -2.53 -8.94
N GLY A 106 5.21 -2.60 -10.27
CA GLY A 106 5.02 -3.83 -11.02
C GLY A 106 6.22 -4.79 -10.98
N LYS A 107 7.45 -4.29 -10.80
CA LYS A 107 8.65 -5.11 -10.66
C LYS A 107 8.70 -5.73 -9.27
N LEU A 108 8.48 -4.94 -8.20
CA LEU A 108 8.43 -5.46 -6.84
C LEU A 108 7.31 -6.49 -6.70
N ARG A 109 6.12 -6.21 -7.24
CA ARG A 109 5.02 -7.18 -7.24
C ARG A 109 5.43 -8.51 -7.85
N LYS A 110 6.06 -8.51 -9.03
CA LYS A 110 6.53 -9.74 -9.68
C LYS A 110 7.56 -10.49 -8.84
N SER A 111 8.55 -9.77 -8.29
CA SER A 111 9.60 -10.38 -7.48
C SER A 111 9.07 -10.95 -6.16
N ALA A 112 8.22 -10.20 -5.46
CA ALA A 112 7.60 -10.63 -4.21
C ALA A 112 6.67 -11.85 -4.40
N SER A 113 5.80 -11.82 -5.42
CA SER A 113 4.94 -12.96 -5.73
C SER A 113 5.72 -14.22 -6.10
N LYS A 114 6.84 -14.10 -6.84
CA LYS A 114 7.72 -15.26 -7.11
C LYS A 114 8.31 -15.88 -5.85
N SER A 115 8.50 -15.08 -4.78
CA SER A 115 9.00 -15.56 -3.50
C SER A 115 7.93 -16.11 -2.55
N GLY A 116 6.68 -16.23 -3.01
CA GLY A 116 5.55 -16.73 -2.24
C GLY A 116 4.83 -15.69 -1.38
N VAL A 117 5.20 -14.41 -1.48
CA VAL A 117 4.52 -13.31 -0.77
C VAL A 117 3.25 -12.93 -1.53
N GLU A 118 2.14 -12.84 -0.82
CA GLU A 118 0.90 -12.31 -1.39
C GLU A 118 1.06 -10.82 -1.66
N VAL A 119 0.66 -10.36 -2.84
CA VAL A 119 0.80 -8.95 -3.24
C VAL A 119 -0.50 -8.41 -3.79
N CYS A 120 -0.87 -7.21 -3.37
CA CYS A 120 -1.99 -6.45 -3.92
C CYS A 120 -1.57 -5.02 -4.28
N GLY A 121 -2.42 -4.35 -5.05
CA GLY A 121 -2.27 -2.94 -5.40
C GLY A 121 -3.49 -2.13 -4.94
N ILE A 122 -3.48 -0.82 -5.18
CA ILE A 122 -4.51 0.10 -4.69
C ILE A 122 -5.94 -0.29 -5.10
N LEU A 123 -6.14 -0.93 -6.27
CA LEU A 123 -7.46 -1.39 -6.69
C LEU A 123 -8.08 -2.42 -5.73
N LYS A 124 -7.26 -3.25 -5.08
CA LYS A 124 -7.76 -4.18 -4.07
C LYS A 124 -8.28 -3.43 -2.83
N ILE A 125 -7.69 -2.27 -2.51
CA ILE A 125 -8.17 -1.41 -1.43
C ILE A 125 -9.54 -0.84 -1.78
N PHE A 126 -9.75 -0.37 -3.00
CA PHE A 126 -11.08 0.05 -3.45
C PHE A 126 -12.09 -1.10 -3.40
N ASP A 127 -11.73 -2.29 -3.85
CA ASP A 127 -12.60 -3.46 -3.77
C ASP A 127 -12.97 -3.77 -2.31
N MET A 128 -12.02 -3.67 -1.39
CA MET A 128 -12.28 -3.87 0.03
C MET A 128 -13.24 -2.83 0.60
N LEU A 129 -13.02 -1.56 0.29
CA LEU A 129 -13.83 -0.46 0.80
C LEU A 129 -15.26 -0.49 0.26
N VAL A 130 -15.44 -0.89 -1.00
CA VAL A 130 -16.75 -0.82 -1.68
C VAL A 130 -17.51 -2.15 -1.60
N GLU A 131 -16.84 -3.27 -1.83
CA GLU A 131 -17.47 -4.57 -2.01
C GLU A 131 -17.30 -5.47 -0.78
N ASP A 132 -16.06 -5.66 -0.29
CA ASP A 132 -15.79 -6.66 0.74
C ASP A 132 -16.33 -6.20 2.12
N TYR A 133 -16.17 -4.93 2.46
CA TYR A 133 -16.54 -4.36 3.77
C TYR A 133 -17.59 -3.25 3.71
N GLN A 134 -17.91 -2.74 2.51
CA GLN A 134 -18.95 -1.73 2.30
C GLN A 134 -18.79 -0.47 3.18
N ILE A 135 -17.54 -0.09 3.45
CA ILE A 135 -17.17 1.13 4.19
C ILE A 135 -17.66 2.38 3.45
N ILE A 136 -17.63 2.35 2.11
CA ILE A 136 -18.15 3.43 1.26
C ILE A 136 -19.20 2.92 0.29
N PRO A 137 -20.19 3.76 -0.09
CA PRO A 137 -21.13 3.43 -1.16
C PRO A 137 -20.41 3.25 -2.50
N LYS A 138 -20.97 2.38 -3.36
CA LYS A 138 -20.46 2.12 -4.72
C LYS A 138 -20.25 3.38 -5.54
N GLN A 139 -21.21 4.30 -5.51
CA GLN A 139 -21.12 5.55 -6.26
C GLN A 139 -19.92 6.39 -5.79
N ASN A 140 -19.73 6.55 -4.48
CA ASN A 140 -18.59 7.27 -3.91
C ASN A 140 -17.26 6.59 -4.30
N GLY A 141 -17.18 5.27 -4.19
CA GLY A 141 -16.00 4.50 -4.60
C GLY A 141 -15.67 4.67 -6.08
N ALA A 142 -16.69 4.69 -6.95
CA ALA A 142 -16.50 4.95 -8.38
C ALA A 142 -15.98 6.36 -8.64
N ASP A 143 -16.52 7.38 -7.97
CA ASP A 143 -16.12 8.77 -8.16
C ASP A 143 -14.70 9.03 -7.65
N MET A 144 -14.33 8.43 -6.53
CA MET A 144 -12.95 8.47 -6.00
C MET A 144 -11.97 7.72 -6.91
N LEU A 145 -12.35 6.54 -7.44
CA LEU A 145 -11.51 5.79 -8.37
C LEU A 145 -11.30 6.54 -9.69
N GLU A 146 -12.34 7.18 -10.21
CA GLU A 146 -12.24 8.01 -11.42
C GLU A 146 -11.35 9.24 -11.21
N LYS A 147 -11.45 9.90 -10.05
CA LYS A 147 -10.53 10.99 -9.67
C LYS A 147 -9.09 10.50 -9.62
N LEU A 148 -8.85 9.36 -8.97
CA LEU A 148 -7.51 8.80 -8.86
C LEU A 148 -6.94 8.47 -10.23
N PHE A 149 -7.74 7.88 -11.12
CA PHE A 149 -7.30 7.53 -12.47
C PHE A 149 -6.92 8.75 -13.32
N LYS A 150 -7.59 9.88 -13.13
CA LYS A 150 -7.23 11.15 -13.80
C LYS A 150 -5.87 11.69 -13.35
N ILE A 151 -5.48 11.42 -12.10
CA ILE A 151 -4.22 11.90 -11.51
C ILE A 151 -3.08 10.90 -11.78
N ASN A 152 -3.37 9.60 -11.68
CA ASN A 152 -2.40 8.52 -11.82
C ASN A 152 -2.72 7.64 -13.05
N ASN A 153 -2.14 8.02 -14.19
CA ASN A 153 -2.30 7.34 -15.47
C ASN A 153 -1.59 5.98 -15.58
N ARG A 154 -0.83 5.56 -14.56
CA ARG A 154 -0.12 4.27 -14.53
C ARG A 154 -1.02 3.12 -14.07
N LEU A 155 -2.19 3.44 -13.53
CA LEU A 155 -3.16 2.44 -13.09
C LEU A 155 -3.76 1.68 -14.28
N PRO A 156 -4.11 0.39 -14.11
CA PRO A 156 -4.60 -0.43 -15.22
C PRO A 156 -6.01 0.00 -15.66
N SER A 157 -6.09 0.70 -16.79
CA SER A 157 -7.33 1.30 -17.33
C SER A 157 -8.48 0.31 -17.46
N ARG A 158 -8.24 -0.87 -18.04
CA ARG A 158 -9.27 -1.92 -18.23
C ARG A 158 -9.88 -2.37 -16.90
N GLU A 159 -9.06 -2.54 -15.87
CA GLU A 159 -9.51 -2.96 -14.54
C GLU A 159 -10.32 -1.88 -13.83
N ILE A 160 -9.98 -0.61 -14.07
CA ILE A 160 -10.71 0.54 -13.56
C ILE A 160 -12.06 0.67 -14.25
N GLU A 161 -12.10 0.62 -15.59
CA GLU A 161 -13.34 0.69 -16.36
C GLU A 161 -14.34 -0.40 -15.95
N ASN A 162 -13.86 -1.62 -15.70
CA ASN A 162 -14.69 -2.71 -15.19
C ASN A 162 -15.34 -2.36 -13.84
N ARG A 163 -14.58 -1.76 -12.91
CA ARG A 163 -15.08 -1.33 -11.60
C ARG A 163 -16.07 -0.17 -11.73
N LEU A 164 -15.75 0.84 -12.53
CA LEU A 164 -16.65 1.97 -12.78
C LEU A 164 -17.99 1.50 -13.37
N ASN A 165 -17.95 0.62 -14.37
CA ASN A 165 -19.16 0.04 -14.98
C ASN A 165 -19.96 -0.83 -13.99
N LYS A 166 -19.30 -1.47 -13.02
CA LYS A 166 -19.97 -2.27 -11.99
C LYS A 166 -20.60 -1.40 -10.92
N TRP A 167 -19.94 -0.31 -10.51
CA TRP A 167 -20.33 0.50 -9.35
C TRP A 167 -21.28 1.65 -9.68
N ARG A 168 -21.33 2.09 -10.95
CA ARG A 168 -22.26 3.14 -11.43
C ARG A 168 -23.60 2.60 -11.96
N LYS A 169 -23.84 1.29 -11.84
CA LYS A 169 -25.13 0.67 -12.14
C LYS A 169 -26.06 0.77 -10.95
#